data_AF-A0A967QAR5-F1
#
_entry.id   AF-A0A967QAR5-F1
#
_cell.length_a   1.000
_cell.length_b   1.000
_cell.length_c   1.000
_cell.angle_alpha   90.00
_cell.angle_beta   90.00
_cell.angle_gamma   90.00
#
_symmetry.space_group_name_H-M   'P 1'
#
loop_
_entity.id
_entity.type
_entity.pdbx_description
1 polymer ?
#
loop_
_entity_poly.entity_id
_entity_poly.type
_entity_poly.pdbx_seq_one_letter_code
_entity_poly.pdbx_strand_id
1 'polypeptide(L)' 'FKTEDAGTTWRNVSDGFLKTSSVGALAVSDSDPSVIYAGMGEATIRIDISHGDGVYKSTDGGETWTHCG' A
#
# COMPACT_ATOMS: atom_id res chain seq x y z
N PHE A 1 1.56 -7.10 -0.32
CA PHE A 1 2.63 -8.12 -0.28
C PHE A 1 3.79 -7.67 -1.17
N LYS A 2 5.03 -8.07 -0.86
CA LYS A 2 6.26 -7.78 -1.63
C LYS A 2 7.03 -9.07 -1.92
N THR A 3 7.72 -9.11 -3.04
CA THR A 3 8.66 -10.18 -3.43
C THR A 3 10.03 -9.58 -3.75
N GLU A 4 11.09 -10.36 -3.54
CA GLU A 4 12.48 -10.03 -3.87
C GLU A 4 13.16 -11.13 -4.72
N ASP A 5 12.42 -12.18 -5.07
CA ASP A 5 12.89 -13.39 -5.75
C ASP A 5 12.09 -13.68 -7.02
N ALA A 6 11.76 -12.62 -7.76
CA ALA A 6 10.98 -12.66 -9.00
C ALA A 6 9.58 -13.29 -8.85
N GLY A 7 8.97 -13.18 -7.67
CA GLY A 7 7.61 -13.67 -7.40
C GLY A 7 7.53 -15.11 -6.90
N THR A 8 8.66 -15.74 -6.55
CA THR A 8 8.70 -17.09 -5.99
C THR A 8 8.11 -17.11 -4.58
N THR A 9 8.44 -16.11 -3.77
CA THR A 9 7.89 -15.92 -2.43
C THR A 9 7.39 -14.50 -2.22
N TRP A 10 6.40 -14.38 -1.33
CA TRP A 10 5.74 -13.11 -1.02
C TRP A 10 5.68 -12.91 0.48
N ARG A 11 6.20 -11.77 0.95
CA ARG A 11 6.08 -11.34 2.35
C ARG A 11 4.95 -10.34 2.52
N ASN A 12 4.22 -10.46 3.62
CA ASN A 12 3.26 -9.43 4.02
C ASN A 12 4.04 -8.15 4.37
N VAL A 13 3.49 -7.01 3.97
CA VAL A 13 4.07 -5.66 4.17
C VAL A 13 3.02 -4.67 4.67
N SER A 14 1.79 -5.12 4.91
CA SER A 14 0.64 -4.27 5.22
C SER A 14 0.21 -4.38 6.67
N ASP A 15 0.29 -5.59 7.22
CA ASP A 15 -0.33 -5.94 8.48
C ASP A 15 0.38 -5.22 9.63
N GLY A 16 -0.40 -4.70 10.58
CA GLY A 16 0.10 -3.88 11.68
C GLY A 16 0.27 -2.40 11.34
N PHE A 17 0.14 -1.99 10.08
CA PHE A 17 0.27 -0.59 9.66
C PHE A 17 -0.98 -0.04 8.97
N LEU A 18 -1.44 -0.71 7.91
CA LEU A 18 -2.60 -0.30 7.12
C LEU A 18 -3.88 -0.69 7.87
N LYS A 19 -4.80 0.25 8.05
CA LYS A 19 -6.03 0.02 8.84
C LYS A 19 -7.20 -0.48 8.00
N THR A 20 -7.15 -0.24 6.69
CA THR A 20 -8.18 -0.68 5.75
C THR A 20 -7.61 -1.76 4.83
N SER A 21 -8.47 -2.68 4.38
CA SER A 21 -8.03 -3.82 3.56
C SER A 21 -8.03 -3.51 2.06
N SER A 22 -8.68 -2.43 1.65
CA SER A 22 -8.82 -2.07 0.25
C SER A 22 -7.72 -1.10 -0.18
N VAL A 23 -6.97 -1.46 -1.22
CA VAL A 23 -5.96 -0.61 -1.85
C VAL A 23 -6.43 -0.27 -3.25
N GLY A 24 -6.71 1.02 -3.49
CA GLY A 24 -7.20 1.52 -4.78
C GLY A 24 -6.09 1.99 -5.71
N ALA A 25 -4.92 2.34 -5.16
CA ALA A 25 -3.76 2.77 -5.93
C ALA A 25 -2.45 2.39 -5.23
N LEU A 26 -1.42 2.09 -6.02
CA LEU A 26 -0.05 1.87 -5.55
C LEU A 26 0.92 2.52 -6.53
N ALA A 27 1.91 3.25 -6.02
CA ALA A 27 2.96 3.86 -6.81
C ALA A 27 4.33 3.70 -6.13
N VAL A 28 5.36 3.50 -6.94
CA VAL A 28 6.76 3.44 -6.51
C VAL A 28 7.47 4.66 -7.09
N SER A 29 8.35 5.30 -6.33
CA SER A 29 9.11 6.44 -6.83
C SER A 29 10.19 6.00 -7.81
N ASP A 30 10.25 6.64 -8.98
CA ASP A 30 11.29 6.38 -9.99
C ASP A 30 12.68 6.83 -9.53
N SER A 31 12.77 7.89 -8.73
CA SER A 31 14.05 8.41 -8.22
C SER A 31 14.61 7.59 -7.06
N ASP A 32 13.73 6.95 -6.29
CA ASP A 32 14.11 6.11 -5.15
C ASP A 32 13.08 4.98 -4.97
N PRO A 33 13.36 3.77 -5.48
CA PRO A 33 12.45 2.64 -5.40
C PRO A 33 12.14 2.15 -3.98
N SER A 34 12.84 2.65 -2.95
CA SER A 34 12.47 2.39 -1.55
C SER A 34 11.24 3.19 -1.11
N VAL A 35 10.89 4.26 -1.83
CA VAL A 35 9.75 5.10 -1.52
C VAL A 35 8.50 4.60 -2.25
N ILE A 36 7.49 4.22 -1.48
CA ILE A 36 6.24 3.63 -1.97
C ILE A 36 5.05 4.38 -1.37
N TYR A 37 4.03 4.62 -2.18
CA TYR A 37 2.75 5.20 -1.75
C TYR A 37 1.61 4.22 -2.02
N ALA A 38 0.75 4.04 -1.03
CA ALA A 38 -0.47 3.25 -1.12
C ALA A 38 -1.69 4.14 -0.85
N GLY A 39 -2.58 4.26 -1.84
CA GLY A 39 -3.87 4.91 -1.70
C GLY A 39 -4.93 3.89 -1.31
N MET A 40 -5.57 4.11 -0.17
CA MET A 40 -6.54 3.21 0.40
C MET A 40 -7.96 3.49 -0.09
N GLY A 41 -8.81 2.47 -0.05
CA GLY A 41 -10.20 2.53 -0.46
C GLY A 41 -10.42 2.20 -1.93
N GLU A 42 -11.68 2.24 -2.34
CA GLU A 42 -12.09 1.89 -3.69
C GLU A 42 -12.53 3.13 -4.47
N ALA A 43 -12.20 3.18 -5.77
CA ALA A 43 -12.52 4.31 -6.62
C ALA A 43 -14.00 4.33 -7.09
N THR A 44 -14.61 3.16 -7.28
CA THR A 44 -15.94 3.04 -7.90
C THR A 44 -17.03 2.89 -6.85
N ILE A 45 -17.87 3.94 -6.72
CA ILE A 45 -19.00 3.97 -5.80
C ILE A 45 -20.07 2.96 -6.26
N ARG A 46 -20.38 2.03 -5.37
CA ARG A 46 -21.42 1.00 -5.51
C ARG A 46 -21.93 0.64 -4.10
N ILE A 47 -22.90 -0.28 -4.00
CA ILE A 47 -23.58 -0.56 -2.73
C ILE A 47 -22.67 -1.16 -1.64
N ASP A 48 -21.59 -1.84 -2.03
CA ASP A 48 -20.65 -2.57 -1.17
C ASP A 48 -19.23 -1.98 -1.17
N ILE A 49 -19.10 -0.65 -1.13
CA ILE A 49 -17.79 0.02 -1.15
C ILE A 49 -17.05 -0.05 0.20
N SER A 50 -15.78 -0.45 0.16
CA SER A 50 -14.83 -0.31 1.26
C SER A 50 -14.20 1.08 1.22
N HIS A 51 -14.53 1.89 2.22
CA HIS A 51 -13.95 3.22 2.37
C HIS A 51 -12.47 3.11 2.72
N GLY A 52 -11.66 3.93 2.07
CA GLY A 52 -10.27 4.13 2.43
C GLY A 52 -10.14 5.11 3.57
N ASP A 53 -9.00 5.05 4.24
CA ASP A 53 -8.58 6.00 5.25
C ASP A 53 -7.44 6.91 4.76
N GLY A 54 -7.30 7.02 3.43
CA GLY A 54 -6.41 7.96 2.76
C GLY A 54 -5.11 7.31 2.26
N VAL A 55 -3.95 7.92 2.47
CA VAL A 55 -2.67 7.52 1.86
C VAL A 55 -1.65 7.11 2.91
N TYR A 56 -0.97 6.01 2.63
CA TYR A 56 0.19 5.54 3.38
C TYR A 56 1.46 5.70 2.56
N LYS A 57 2.56 6.07 3.23
CA LYS A 57 3.90 6.18 2.63
C LYS A 57 4.89 5.29 3.36
N SER A 58 5.71 4.57 2.60
CA SER A 58 6.92 3.91 3.08
C SER A 58 8.15 4.55 2.43
N THR A 59 9.27 4.57 3.14
CA THR A 59 10.60 5.00 2.64
C THR A 59 11.67 3.94 2.84
N ASP A 60 11.25 2.70 3.11
CA ASP A 60 12.11 1.55 3.42
C ASP A 60 11.68 0.30 2.62
N GLY A 61 11.05 0.50 1.47
CA GLY A 61 10.64 -0.59 0.59
C GLY A 61 9.48 -1.42 1.14
N GLY A 62 8.60 -0.80 1.94
CA GLY A 62 7.41 -1.39 2.52
C GLY A 62 7.64 -2.15 3.83
N GLU A 63 8.73 -1.87 4.57
CA GLU A 63 8.95 -2.45 5.89
C GLU A 63 8.13 -1.72 6.96
N THR A 64 8.08 -0.39 6.88
CA THR A 64 7.24 0.44 7.73
C THR A 64 6.44 1.44 6.91
N TRP A 65 5.28 1.82 7.43
CA TRP A 65 4.41 2.81 6.80
C TRP A 65 4.02 3.91 7.75
N THR A 66 3.98 5.12 7.21
CA THR A 66 3.45 6.31 7.87
C THR A 66 2.12 6.70 7.21
N HIS A 67 1.10 6.95 8.01
CA HIS A 67 -0.18 7.47 7.54
C HIS A 67 -0.04 8.97 7.22
N CYS A 68 -0.44 9.39 6.02
CA CYS A 68 -0.19 10.73 5.48
C CYS A 68 -1.45 11.57 5.23
N GLY A 69 -2.61 11.10 5.69
CA GLY A 69 -3.91 11.75 5.50
C GLY A 69 -4.93 10.79 4.93
#